data_AF-A0A3M2H329-F1
#
_entry.id   AF-A0A3M2H329-F1
#
_cell.length_a   1.000
_cell.length_b   1.000
_cell.length_c   1.000
_cell.angle_alpha   90.00
_cell.angle_beta   90.00
_cell.angle_gamma   90.00
#
_symmetry.space_group_name_H-M   'P 1'
#
loop_
_entity.id
_entity.type
_entity.pdbx_description
1 polymer ?
#
loop_
_entity_poly.entity_id
_entity_poly.type
_entity_poly.pdbx_seq_one_letter_code
_entity_poly.pdbx_strand_id
1 'polypeptide(L)' 'MAGAIVFAVVLVVVFPVVVLMSGAVAAAILGGVLQAERDAAHAGSEYLALAHADPWHQGD' A
#
# COMPACT_ATOMS: atom_id res chain seq x y z
N MET A 1 11.80 -25.92 26.44
CA MET A 1 11.30 -26.09 25.05
C MET A 1 10.49 -24.91 24.56
N ALA A 2 9.57 -24.33 25.36
CA ALA A 2 8.75 -23.19 24.93
C ALA A 2 9.53 -22.00 24.36
N GLY A 3 10.62 -21.57 25.01
CA GLY A 3 11.43 -20.44 24.52
C GLY A 3 12.02 -20.67 23.12
N ALA A 4 12.46 -21.89 22.81
CA ALA A 4 13.01 -22.23 21.49
C ALA A 4 11.93 -22.17 20.40
N ILE A 5 10.70 -22.62 20.72
CA ILE A 5 9.56 -22.57 19.80
C ILE A 5 9.18 -21.12 19.50
N VAL A 6 9.09 -20.27 20.53
CA VAL A 6 8.79 -18.84 20.35
C VAL A 6 9.84 -18.18 19.46
N PHE A 7 11.11 -18.47 19.70
CA PHE A 7 12.20 -17.90 18.91
C PHE A 7 12.13 -18.34 17.44
N ALA A 8 11.85 -19.62 17.19
CA ALA A 8 11.66 -20.13 15.84
C ALA A 8 10.50 -19.44 15.11
N VAL A 9 9.36 -19.22 15.79
CA VAL A 9 8.21 -18.52 15.21
C VAL A 9 8.56 -17.06 14.88
N VAL A 10 9.26 -16.37 15.77
CA VAL A 10 9.68 -14.98 15.54
C VAL A 10 10.57 -14.88 14.30
N LEU A 11 11.58 -15.75 14.19
CA LEU A 11 12.53 -15.69 13.09
C LEU A 11 11.93 -16.13 11.75
N VAL A 12 11.12 -17.18 11.75
CA VAL A 12 10.65 -17.81 10.50
C VAL A 12 9.34 -17.21 10.00
N VAL A 13 8.50 -16.68 10.89
CA VAL A 13 7.17 -16.19 10.51
C VAL A 13 7.07 -14.69 10.72
N VAL A 14 7.40 -14.19 11.91
CA VAL A 14 7.19 -12.77 12.21
C VAL A 14 8.13 -11.90 11.39
N PHE A 15 9.41 -12.23 11.34
CA PHE A 15 10.41 -11.46 10.61
C PHE A 15 10.08 -11.28 9.11
N PRO A 16 9.80 -12.34 8.32
CA PRO A 16 9.48 -12.14 6.91
C PRO A 16 8.18 -11.36 6.70
N VAL A 17 7.15 -11.59 7.53
CA VAL A 17 5.89 -10.83 7.43
C VAL A 17 6.13 -9.35 7.70
N VAL A 18 6.90 -9.01 8.74
CA VAL A 18 7.22 -7.61 9.07
C VAL A 18 8.01 -6.96 7.93
N VAL A 19 8.99 -7.66 7.36
CA VAL A 19 9.77 -7.14 6.23
C VAL A 19 8.87 -6.89 5.02
N LEU A 20 8.01 -7.84 4.65
CA LEU A 20 7.07 -7.68 3.53
C LEU A 20 6.08 -6.52 3.76
N MET A 21 5.51 -6.43 4.96
CA MET A 21 4.54 -5.36 5.29
C MET A 21 5.19 -3.99 5.36
N SER A 22 6.44 -3.89 5.82
CA SER A 22 7.18 -2.62 5.82
C SER A 22 7.36 -2.06 4.40
N GLY A 23 7.59 -2.93 3.41
CA GLY A 23 7.65 -2.55 2.00
C GLY A 23 6.31 -2.03 1.47
N ALA A 24 5.20 -2.67 1.83
CA ALA A 24 3.87 -2.22 1.46
C ALA A 24 3.53 -0.84 2.05
N VAL A 25 3.87 -0.62 3.33
CA VAL A 25 3.69 0.68 3.99
C VAL A 25 4.52 1.77 3.31
N ALA A 26 5.79 1.51 3.02
CA ALA A 26 6.65 2.46 2.33
C ALA A 26 6.13 2.79 0.92
N ALA A 27 5.66 1.78 0.17
CA ALA A 27 5.08 1.95 -1.14
C ALA A 27 3.77 2.77 -1.09
N ALA A 28 2.92 2.54 -0.09
CA ALA A 28 1.68 3.30 0.09
C ALA A 28 1.95 4.78 0.40
N ILE A 29 2.92 5.07 1.27
CA ILE A 29 3.32 6.44 1.57
C ILE A 29 3.86 7.11 0.31
N LEU A 30 4.78 6.46 -0.40
CA LEU A 30 5.38 7.01 -1.61
C LEU A 30 4.34 7.23 -2.72
N GLY A 31 3.46 6.24 -2.94
CA GLY A 31 2.37 6.34 -3.91
C GLY A 31 1.40 7.46 -3.56
N GLY A 32 1.05 7.64 -2.28
CA GLY A 32 0.19 8.72 -1.82
C GLY A 32 0.78 10.11 -2.04
N VAL A 33 2.08 10.29 -1.76
CA VAL A 33 2.77 11.56 -2.03
C VAL A 33 2.78 11.85 -3.54
N LEU A 34 3.16 10.87 -4.35
CA LEU A 34 3.19 11.02 -5.82
C LEU A 34 1.80 11.29 -6.39
N GLN A 35 0.75 10.67 -5.85
CA GLN A 35 -0.62 10.90 -6.28
C GLN A 35 -1.08 12.32 -5.94
N ALA A 36 -0.79 12.81 -4.72
CA ALA A 36 -1.14 14.18 -4.33
C ALA A 36 -0.48 15.23 -5.25
N GLU A 37 0.79 15.03 -5.62
CA GLU A 37 1.49 15.91 -6.56
C GLU A 37 0.89 15.84 -7.97
N ARG A 38 0.61 14.63 -8.48
CA ARG A 38 -0.04 14.42 -9.78
C ARG A 38 -1.37 15.14 -9.84
N ASP A 39 -2.21 14.98 -8.83
CA ASP A 39 -3.56 15.51 -8.78
C ASP A 39 -3.54 17.04 -8.73
N ALA A 40 -2.64 17.63 -7.96
CA ALA A 40 -2.41 19.07 -7.93
C ALA A 40 -1.97 19.62 -9.30
N ALA A 41 -1.07 18.91 -9.99
CA ALA A 41 -0.58 19.32 -11.31
C ALA A 41 -1.63 19.21 -12.42
N HIS A 42 -2.64 18.35 -12.26
CA HIS A 42 -3.69 18.09 -13.25
C HIS A 42 -5.08 18.53 -12.79
N ALA A 43 -5.14 19.43 -11.80
CA ALA A 43 -6.38 19.93 -11.22
C ALA A 43 -7.30 20.51 -12.31
N GLY A 44 -8.55 20.05 -12.34
CA GLY A 44 -9.56 20.48 -13.32
C GLY A 44 -9.42 19.86 -14.71
N SER A 45 -8.49 18.92 -14.91
CA SER A 45 -8.37 18.20 -16.18
C SER A 45 -9.36 17.04 -16.29
N GLU A 46 -9.80 16.76 -17.51
CA GLU A 46 -10.61 15.58 -17.85
C GLU A 46 -9.90 14.26 -17.50
N TYR A 47 -8.57 14.22 -17.64
CA TYR A 47 -7.76 13.04 -17.30
C TYR A 47 -7.74 12.73 -15.80
N LEU A 48 -7.81 13.75 -14.95
CA LEU A 48 -7.93 13.56 -13.50
C LEU A 48 -9.30 12.95 -13.14
N ALA A 49 -10.36 13.42 -13.79
CA ALA A 49 -11.71 12.88 -13.62
C ALA A 49 -11.79 11.41 -14.08
N LEU A 50 -11.17 11.07 -15.22
CA LEU A 50 -11.06 9.68 -15.69
C LEU A 50 -10.22 8.80 -14.77
N ALA A 51 -9.14 9.33 -14.19
CA ALA A 51 -8.30 8.58 -13.26
C ALA A 51 -8.99 8.28 -11.91
N HIS A 52 -9.95 9.11 -11.52
CA HIS A 52 -10.77 8.92 -10.31
C HIS A 52 -12.07 8.16 -10.57
N ALA A 53 -12.49 8.04 -11.83
CA ALA A 53 -13.62 7.20 -12.18
C ALA A 53 -13.22 5.74 -11.94
N ASP A 54 -13.94 5.04 -11.06
CA ASP A 54 -13.81 3.60 -10.90
C ASP A 54 -14.77 2.91 -11.89
N PRO A 55 -14.29 2.39 -13.03
CA PRO A 55 -15.16 1.77 -14.04
C PRO A 55 -15.73 0.43 -13.56
N TRP A 56 -15.24 -0.12 -12.45
CA TRP A 56 -15.65 -1.42 -11.91
C TRP A 56 -16.64 -1.29 -10.75
N HIS A 57 -16.88 -0.06 -10.28
CA HIS A 57 -17.89 0.29 -9.28
C HIS A 57 -19.19 0.81 -9.94
N GLN A 58 -19.52 0.32 -11.14
CA GLN A 58 -20.85 0.46 -11.75
C GLN A 58 -21.69 -0.76 -11.37
N GLY A 59 -22.37 -0.67 -10.23
CA GLY A 59 -23.27 -1.70 -9.76
C GLY A 59 -24.00 -1.26 -8.49
N ASP A 60 -25.25 -0.88 -8.66
CA ASP A 60 -26.30 -0.94 -7.64
C ASP A 60 -26.69 -2.40 -7.39
#